data_AF-A0A960HZG1-F1
#
_entry.id   AF-A0A960HZG1-F1
#
_cell.length_a   1.000
_cell.length_b   1.000
_cell.length_c   1.000
_cell.angle_alpha   90.00
_cell.angle_beta   90.00
_cell.angle_gamma   90.00
#
_symmetry.space_group_name_H-M   'P 1'
#
loop_
_entity.id
_entity.type
_entity.pdbx_description
1 polymer ?
#
loop_
_entity_poly.entity_id
_entity_poly.type
_entity_poly.pdbx_seq_one_letter_code
_entity_poly.pdbx_strand_id
1 'polypeptide(L)'
;MVKVARIALPWVIAALVAVAVGSTFAPWFRSGDVTRTSYETIRTAARLDLLDGSAATVARFGWSFVPLMGCLAVLALLLEHRRVGALFAAIVGAASVALAAVVSRAPDNVEWGATVSIVAGLALLVASVLLLSTPNREGSPEQQ
;
A
#
# COMPACT_ATOMS: atom_id res chain seq x y z
N MET A 1 20.49 -18.69 -7.92
CA MET A 1 19.09 -18.21 -7.81
C MET A 1 18.86 -17.31 -6.58
N VAL A 2 19.29 -17.69 -5.37
CA VAL A 2 19.05 -16.91 -4.12
C VAL A 2 19.58 -15.45 -4.17
N LYS A 3 20.72 -15.21 -4.82
CA LYS A 3 21.32 -13.87 -4.94
C LYS A 3 20.51 -12.93 -5.86
N VAL A 4 19.94 -13.48 -6.95
CA VAL A 4 19.10 -12.74 -7.90
C VAL A 4 17.77 -12.37 -7.26
N ALA A 5 17.13 -13.32 -6.55
CA ALA A 5 15.89 -13.06 -5.80
C ALA A 5 16.08 -11.95 -4.75
N ARG A 6 17.23 -11.90 -4.08
CA ARG A 6 17.56 -10.85 -3.09
C ARG A 6 17.70 -9.45 -3.69
N ILE A 7 18.22 -9.34 -4.90
CA ILE A 7 18.38 -8.04 -5.59
C ILE A 7 17.06 -7.62 -6.22
N ALA A 8 16.27 -8.56 -6.74
CA ALA A 8 14.99 -8.28 -7.38
C ALA A 8 13.88 -7.93 -6.39
N LEU A 9 13.88 -8.52 -5.18
CA LEU A 9 12.79 -8.39 -4.22
C LEU A 9 12.47 -6.94 -3.79
N PRO A 10 13.44 -6.05 -3.53
CA PRO A 10 13.16 -4.63 -3.25
C PRO A 10 12.47 -3.91 -4.42
N TRP A 11 12.89 -4.21 -5.66
CA TRP A 11 12.26 -3.65 -6.86
C TRP A 11 10.84 -4.15 -7.07
N VAL A 12 10.60 -5.43 -6.78
CA VAL A 12 9.24 -6.01 -6.78
C VAL A 12 8.37 -5.31 -5.76
N ILE A 13 8.86 -5.07 -4.53
CA ILE A 13 8.11 -4.33 -3.51
C ILE A 13 7.81 -2.90 -3.98
N ALA A 14 8.78 -2.19 -4.55
CA ALA A 14 8.57 -0.84 -5.06
C ALA A 14 7.51 -0.79 -6.18
N ALA A 15 7.55 -1.74 -7.11
CA ALA A 15 6.54 -1.87 -8.17
C ALA A 15 5.15 -2.18 -7.59
N LEU A 16 5.06 -3.11 -6.63
CA LEU A 16 3.80 -3.44 -5.95
C LEU A 16 3.24 -2.25 -5.17
N VAL A 17 4.08 -1.44 -4.52
CA VAL A 17 3.66 -0.19 -3.85
C VAL A 17 3.07 0.78 -4.86
N ALA A 18 3.71 0.97 -6.00
CA ALA A 18 3.20 1.84 -7.06
C ALA A 18 1.83 1.37 -7.58
N VAL A 19 1.67 0.06 -7.80
CA VAL A 19 0.39 -0.53 -8.24
C VAL A 19 -0.70 -0.39 -7.17
N ALA A 20 -0.38 -0.66 -5.90
CA ALA A 20 -1.33 -0.55 -4.80
C ALA A 20 -1.82 0.90 -4.60
N VAL A 21 -0.89 1.85 -4.61
CA VAL A 21 -1.22 3.28 -4.52
C VAL A 21 -2.01 3.72 -5.75
N GLY A 22 -1.54 3.43 -6.96
CA GLY A 22 -2.19 3.84 -8.20
C GLY A 22 -3.60 3.29 -8.36
N SER A 23 -3.83 2.02 -8.01
CA SER A 23 -5.15 1.39 -8.05
C SER A 23 -6.15 1.98 -7.05
N THR A 24 -5.68 2.54 -5.93
CA THR A 24 -6.54 3.26 -4.98
C THR A 24 -7.16 4.51 -5.62
N PHE A 25 -6.49 5.09 -6.63
CA PHE A 25 -6.99 6.21 -7.42
C PHE A 25 -7.72 5.78 -8.71
N ALA A 26 -7.92 4.48 -8.94
CA ALA A 26 -8.63 3.95 -10.12
C ALA A 26 -9.98 4.64 -10.43
N PRO A 27 -10.84 4.96 -9.44
CA PRO A 27 -12.11 5.64 -9.71
C PRO A 27 -11.92 7.02 -10.34
N TRP A 28 -10.83 7.72 -10.00
CA TRP A 28 -10.49 9.06 -10.49
C TRP A 28 -10.01 9.04 -11.94
N PHE A 29 -9.30 7.98 -12.33
CA PHE A 29 -8.90 7.77 -13.72
C PHE A 29 -10.10 7.47 -14.64
N ARG A 30 -11.16 6.85 -14.11
CA ARG A 30 -12.37 6.53 -14.89
C ARG A 30 -13.30 7.74 -15.03
N SER A 31 -13.39 8.61 -14.01
CA SER A 31 -14.35 9.72 -14.02
C SER A 31 -13.98 10.85 -14.97
N GLY A 32 -12.70 11.00 -15.38
CA GLY A 32 -12.25 12.06 -16.31
C GLY A 32 -12.37 13.50 -15.76
N ASP A 33 -13.15 13.72 -14.71
CA ASP A 33 -13.32 14.99 -14.03
C ASP A 33 -12.12 15.31 -13.13
N VAL A 34 -11.27 16.22 -13.63
CA VAL A 34 -10.06 16.75 -12.98
C VAL A 34 -10.38 17.63 -11.76
N THR A 35 -11.65 17.91 -11.48
CA THR A 35 -12.08 18.96 -10.55
C THR A 35 -12.62 18.48 -9.19
N ARG A 36 -12.80 17.18 -8.94
CA ARG A 36 -13.14 16.73 -7.59
C ARG A 36 -11.91 16.88 -6.70
N THR A 37 -11.95 17.77 -5.73
CA THR A 37 -10.88 17.82 -4.71
C THR A 37 -11.12 16.69 -3.71
N SER A 38 -10.07 16.12 -3.11
CA SER A 38 -10.21 15.06 -2.08
C SER A 38 -11.17 15.46 -0.94
N TYR A 39 -11.36 16.76 -0.73
CA TYR A 39 -12.32 17.36 0.17
C TYR A 39 -13.79 17.15 -0.23
N GLU A 40 -14.13 17.13 -1.51
CA GLU A 40 -15.49 16.85 -1.98
C GLU A 40 -15.89 15.40 -1.74
N THR A 41 -14.99 14.44 -1.96
CA THR A 41 -15.25 13.03 -1.67
C THR A 41 -15.50 12.81 -0.17
N ILE A 42 -14.70 13.47 0.67
CA ILE A 42 -14.90 13.49 2.13
C ILE A 42 -16.23 14.15 2.50
N ARG A 43 -16.60 15.26 1.84
CA ARG A 43 -17.85 15.98 2.08
C ARG A 43 -19.08 15.16 1.67
N THR A 44 -19.01 14.44 0.55
CA THR A 44 -20.08 13.55 0.09
C THR A 44 -20.23 12.35 1.01
N ALA A 45 -19.12 11.74 1.44
CA ALA A 45 -19.14 10.64 2.41
C ALA A 45 -19.70 11.07 3.77
N ALA A 46 -19.40 12.30 4.22
CA ALA A 46 -19.99 12.88 5.43
C ALA A 46 -21.49 13.23 5.28
N ARG A 47 -21.96 13.56 4.07
CA ARG A 47 -23.38 13.84 3.80
C ARG A 47 -24.25 12.60 3.67
N LEU A 48 -23.65 11.48 3.26
CA LEU A 48 -24.34 10.20 3.09
C LEU A 48 -24.38 9.37 4.37
N ASP A 49 -23.90 9.91 5.50
CA ASP A 49 -23.82 9.24 6.81
C ASP A 49 -23.07 7.89 6.76
N LEU A 50 -22.26 7.68 5.71
CA LEU A 50 -21.42 6.49 5.53
C LEU A 50 -20.26 6.44 6.55
N LEU A 51 -20.08 7.51 7.30
CA LEU A 51 -18.92 7.80 8.13
C LEU A 51 -19.36 8.11 9.57
N ASP A 52 -20.00 7.16 10.24
CA ASP A 52 -20.21 7.24 11.68
C ASP A 52 -18.94 6.83 12.45
N GLY A 53 -18.57 7.62 13.46
CA GLY A 53 -17.55 7.29 14.45
C GLY A 53 -16.11 7.22 13.93
N SER A 54 -15.32 6.29 14.49
CA SER A 54 -13.87 6.16 14.26
C SER A 54 -13.48 5.77 12.82
N ALA A 55 -14.38 5.13 12.07
CA ALA A 55 -14.17 4.74 10.68
C ALA A 55 -14.04 5.96 9.75
N ALA A 56 -14.75 7.06 10.05
CA ALA A 56 -14.65 8.35 9.36
C ALA A 56 -13.23 8.92 9.43
N THR A 57 -12.68 8.96 10.64
CA THR A 57 -11.34 9.47 10.93
C THR A 57 -10.29 8.59 10.26
N VAL A 58 -10.44 7.27 10.31
CA VAL A 58 -9.53 6.32 9.66
C VAL A 58 -9.56 6.47 8.14
N ALA A 59 -10.73 6.60 7.52
CA ALA A 59 -10.83 6.83 6.09
C ALA A 59 -10.21 8.18 5.69
N ARG A 60 -10.41 9.24 6.48
CA ARG A 60 -9.94 10.60 6.20
C ARG A 60 -8.43 10.77 6.36
N PHE A 61 -7.84 10.17 7.40
CA PHE A 61 -6.40 10.24 7.66
C PHE A 61 -5.63 9.12 6.98
N GLY A 62 -6.19 7.92 6.93
CA GLY A 62 -5.57 6.73 6.33
C GLY A 62 -5.32 6.88 4.84
N TRP A 63 -6.21 7.56 4.11
CA TRP A 63 -6.07 7.77 2.66
C TRP A 63 -4.77 8.51 2.29
N SER A 64 -4.39 9.54 3.06
CA SER A 64 -3.14 10.28 2.86
C SER A 64 -1.92 9.54 3.40
N PHE A 65 -2.12 8.65 4.37
CA PHE A 65 -1.05 7.92 5.03
C PHE A 65 -0.49 6.80 4.14
N VAL A 66 -1.33 6.13 3.35
CA VAL A 66 -0.92 5.03 2.45
C VAL A 66 0.19 5.45 1.46
N PRO A 67 0.05 6.54 0.66
CA PRO A 67 1.12 6.95 -0.23
C PRO A 67 2.38 7.41 0.51
N LEU A 68 2.23 8.07 1.67
CA LEU A 68 3.38 8.45 2.51
C LEU A 68 4.16 7.21 3.00
N MET A 69 3.45 6.21 3.53
CA MET A 69 4.05 4.95 3.95
C MET A 69 4.68 4.19 2.76
N GLY A 70 4.08 4.27 1.57
CA GLY A 70 4.66 3.74 0.34
C GLY A 70 6.00 4.39 0.00
N CYS A 71 6.07 5.73 0.06
CA CYS A 71 7.32 6.45 -0.13
C CYS A 71 8.37 6.10 0.93
N LEU A 72 7.99 6.01 2.20
CA LEU A 72 8.90 5.60 3.28
C LEU A 72 9.39 4.16 3.10
N ALA A 73 8.53 3.25 2.63
CA ALA A 73 8.92 1.88 2.30
C ALA A 73 10.01 1.87 1.22
N VAL A 74 9.77 2.55 0.11
CA VAL A 74 10.74 2.63 -1.00
C VAL A 74 12.03 3.31 -0.55
N LEU A 75 11.95 4.43 0.16
CA LEU A 75 13.13 5.15 0.66
C LEU A 75 13.96 4.28 1.62
N ALA A 76 13.31 3.59 2.55
CA ALA A 76 14.01 2.68 3.46
C ALA A 76 14.67 1.50 2.73
N LEU A 77 14.06 0.99 1.65
CA LEU A 77 14.67 -0.04 0.81
C LEU A 77 15.87 0.50 0.01
N LEU A 78 15.79 1.74 -0.49
CA LEU A 78 16.90 2.41 -1.20
C LEU A 78 18.08 2.71 -0.27
N LEU A 79 17.81 3.04 0.99
CA LEU A 79 18.83 3.24 2.04
C LEU A 79 19.30 1.92 2.69
N GLU A 80 19.00 0.77 2.08
CA GLU A 80 19.36 -0.57 2.55
C GLU A 80 18.79 -0.98 3.93
N HIS A 81 17.89 -0.19 4.51
CA HIS A 81 17.15 -0.52 5.73
C HIS A 81 16.00 -1.50 5.45
N ARG A 82 16.35 -2.73 5.04
CA ARG A 82 15.41 -3.75 4.54
C ARG A 82 14.24 -4.05 5.48
N ARG A 83 14.50 -4.15 6.78
CA ARG A 83 13.45 -4.46 7.78
C ARG A 83 12.44 -3.34 7.91
N VAL A 84 12.92 -2.10 7.95
CA VAL A 84 12.09 -0.89 8.03
C VAL A 84 11.27 -0.74 6.75
N GLY A 85 11.89 -0.94 5.58
CA GLY A 85 11.20 -0.93 4.30
C GLY A 85 10.12 -2.01 4.19
N ALA A 86 10.42 -3.24 4.63
CA ALA A 86 9.46 -4.34 4.66
C ALA A 86 8.27 -4.07 5.58
N LEU A 87 8.51 -3.44 6.74
CA LEU A 87 7.46 -3.08 7.69
C LEU A 87 6.50 -2.05 7.09
N PHE A 88 7.03 -0.95 6.52
CA PHE A 88 6.20 0.06 5.86
C PHE A 88 5.44 -0.52 4.66
N ALA A 89 6.09 -1.37 3.86
CA ALA A 89 5.45 -2.08 2.77
C ALA A 89 4.30 -2.99 3.27
N ALA A 90 4.50 -3.71 4.38
CA ALA A 90 3.43 -4.55 4.95
C ALA A 90 2.23 -3.72 5.41
N ILE A 91 2.47 -2.55 6.01
CA ILE A 91 1.41 -1.61 6.40
C ILE A 91 0.62 -1.14 5.18
N VAL A 92 1.31 -0.77 4.09
CA VAL A 92 0.66 -0.38 2.82
C VAL A 92 -0.18 -1.51 2.26
N GLY A 93 0.35 -2.74 2.24
CA GLY A 93 -0.37 -3.92 1.75
C GLY A 93 -1.64 -4.20 2.56
N ALA A 94 -1.53 -4.20 3.90
CA ALA A 94 -2.66 -4.41 4.79
C ALA A 94 -3.73 -3.31 4.63
N ALA A 95 -3.32 -2.05 4.59
CA ALA A 95 -4.24 -0.92 4.40
C ALA A 95 -4.95 -1.00 3.04
N SER A 96 -4.24 -1.38 1.97
CA SER A 96 -4.82 -1.52 0.62
C SER A 96 -5.88 -2.62 0.57
N VAL A 97 -5.61 -3.79 1.16
CA VAL A 97 -6.58 -4.89 1.25
C VAL A 97 -7.80 -4.50 2.07
N ALA A 98 -7.59 -3.89 3.24
CA ALA A 98 -8.67 -3.46 4.11
C ALA A 98 -9.59 -2.43 3.43
N LEU A 99 -9.00 -1.41 2.80
CA LEU A 99 -9.75 -0.37 2.10
C LEU A 99 -10.51 -0.94 0.90
N ALA A 100 -9.86 -1.77 0.09
CA ALA A 100 -10.51 -2.41 -1.05
C ALA A 100 -11.66 -3.34 -0.63
N ALA A 101 -11.51 -4.08 0.47
CA ALA A 101 -12.58 -4.92 1.01
C ALA A 101 -13.81 -4.10 1.47
N VAL A 102 -13.58 -2.93 2.07
CA VAL A 102 -14.66 -2.00 2.45
C VAL A 102 -15.34 -1.44 1.20
N VAL A 103 -14.57 -0.92 0.23
CA VAL A 103 -15.10 -0.34 -1.01
C VAL A 103 -15.84 -1.37 -1.87
N SER A 104 -15.41 -2.64 -1.86
CA SER A 104 -16.06 -3.72 -2.60
C SER A 104 -17.50 -3.98 -2.16
N ARG A 105 -17.88 -3.54 -0.96
CA ARG A 105 -19.26 -3.67 -0.44
C ARG A 105 -20.18 -2.52 -0.87
N ALA A 106 -19.64 -1.48 -1.52
CA ALA A 106 -20.44 -0.34 -1.98
C ALA A 106 -21.17 -0.65 -3.30
N PRO A 107 -22.40 -0.15 -3.51
CA PRO A 107 -23.21 -0.44 -4.69
C PRO A 107 -22.62 0.03 -6.03
N ASP A 108 -21.84 1.13 -6.02
CA ASP A 108 -21.25 1.76 -7.21
C ASP A 108 -19.73 1.49 -7.31
N ASN A 109 -19.28 0.29 -6.93
CA ASN A 109 -17.86 -0.03 -6.86
C ASN A 109 -17.21 -0.10 -8.27
N VAL A 110 -15.96 0.36 -8.35
CA VAL A 110 -15.11 0.12 -9.53
C VAL A 110 -14.43 -1.23 -9.33
N GLU A 111 -15.11 -2.30 -9.76
CA GLU A 111 -14.73 -3.70 -9.48
C GLU A 111 -13.25 -4.01 -9.76
N TRP A 112 -12.69 -3.47 -10.85
CA TRP A 112 -11.30 -3.71 -11.22
C TRP A 112 -10.30 -3.03 -10.27
N GLY A 113 -10.60 -1.83 -9.76
CA GLY A 113 -9.72 -1.09 -8.85
C GLY A 113 -9.56 -1.81 -7.52
N ALA A 114 -10.69 -2.25 -6.95
CA ALA A 114 -10.70 -3.03 -5.72
C ALA A 114 -9.98 -4.38 -5.88
N THR A 115 -10.22 -5.09 -6.99
CA THR A 115 -9.55 -6.37 -7.28
C THR A 115 -8.04 -6.20 -7.38
N VAL A 116 -7.56 -5.19 -8.13
CA VAL A 116 -6.13 -4.90 -8.28
C VAL A 116 -5.51 -4.51 -6.94
N SER A 117 -6.17 -3.69 -6.13
CA SER A 117 -5.67 -3.30 -4.81
C SER A 117 -5.57 -4.49 -3.84
N ILE A 118 -6.52 -5.43 -3.87
CA ILE A 118 -6.46 -6.66 -3.06
C ILE A 118 -5.28 -7.52 -3.50
N VAL A 119 -5.15 -7.80 -4.80
CA VAL A 119 -4.07 -8.66 -5.32
C VAL A 119 -2.71 -8.04 -5.06
N ALA A 120 -2.54 -6.74 -5.35
CA ALA A 120 -1.30 -6.02 -5.10
C ALA A 120 -0.97 -5.97 -3.59
N GLY A 121 -1.96 -5.72 -2.74
CA GLY A 121 -1.79 -5.66 -1.29
C GLY A 121 -1.40 -7.00 -0.68
N LEU A 122 -2.03 -8.11 -1.11
CA LEU A 122 -1.65 -9.47 -0.70
C LEU A 122 -0.24 -9.84 -1.18
N ALA A 123 0.09 -9.53 -2.43
CA ALA A 123 1.44 -9.75 -2.96
C ALA A 123 2.49 -8.95 -2.16
N LEU A 124 2.15 -7.72 -1.75
CA LEU A 124 2.99 -6.88 -0.91
C LEU A 124 3.23 -7.51 0.47
N LEU A 125 2.18 -8.04 1.11
CA LEU A 125 2.30 -8.73 2.40
C LEU A 125 3.22 -9.95 2.28
N VAL A 126 3.03 -10.77 1.25
CA VAL A 126 3.88 -11.94 1.00
C VAL A 126 5.33 -11.50 0.76
N ALA A 127 5.58 -10.50 -0.09
CA ALA A 127 6.91 -10.00 -0.37
C ALA A 127 7.59 -9.41 0.88
N SER A 128 6.85 -8.69 1.73
CA SER A 128 7.34 -8.17 3.01
C SER A 128 7.72 -9.28 3.98
N VAL A 129 6.88 -10.31 4.13
CA VAL A 129 7.18 -11.47 4.99
C VAL A 129 8.42 -12.21 4.50
N LEU A 130 8.53 -12.43 3.18
CA LEU A 130 9.71 -13.04 2.57
C LEU A 130 10.97 -12.21 2.84
N LEU A 131 10.90 -10.89 2.68
CA LEU A 131 12.03 -10.00 2.94
C LEU A 131 12.46 -10.02 4.42
N LEU A 132 11.50 -9.97 5.35
CA LEU A 132 11.75 -10.07 6.79
C LEU A 132 12.34 -11.43 7.21
N SER A 133 11.96 -12.50 6.51
CA SER A 133 12.45 -13.86 6.78
C SER A 133 13.86 -14.10 6.24
N THR A 134 14.40 -13.21 5.39
CA THR A 134 15.78 -13.35 4.92
C THR A 134 16.79 -12.94 6.01
N PRO A 135 17.73 -13.83 6.40
CA PRO A 135 18.68 -13.51 7.46
C PRO A 135 19.63 -12.37 7.04
N ASN A 136 19.79 -11.39 7.94
CA ASN A 136 20.76 -10.30 7.82
C ASN A 136 22.15 -10.89 8.06
N ARG A 137 23.02 -10.90 7.05
CA ARG A 137 24.43 -11.29 7.22
C ARG A 137 25.23 -10.05 7.62
N GLU A 138 24.92 -9.49 8.78
CA GLU A 138 25.83 -8.58 9.48
C GLU A 138 26.56 -9.45 10.51
N GLY A 139 27.83 -9.72 10.28
CA GLY A 139 28.63 -10.67 11.06
C GLY A 139 29.21 -11.78 10.19
N SER A 140 30.07 -11.43 9.24
CA SER A 140 31.25 -12.29 9.08
C SER A 140 32.16 -11.84 10.21
N PRO A 141 32.37 -12.64 11.28
CA PRO A 141 33.49 -12.40 12.16
C PRO A 141 34.72 -12.44 11.26
N GLU A 142 35.30 -11.28 11.00
CA GLU A 142 36.67 -11.23 10.50
C GLU A 142 37.49 -12.07 11.46
N GLN A 143 38.14 -13.05 10.85
CA GLN A 143 39.17 -13.86 11.46
C GLN A 143 40.21 -12.91 12.07
N GLN A 144 40.24 -12.82 13.40
CA GLN A 144 41.40 -12.42 14.18
C GLN A 144 41.61 -13.45 15.29
#